data_AF-A0A1F1ZU56-F1
#
_entry.id   AF-A0A1F1ZU56-F1
#
_cell.length_a   1.000
_cell.length_b   1.000
_cell.length_c   1.000
_cell.angle_alpha   90.00
_cell.angle_beta   90.00
_cell.angle_gamma   90.00
#
_symmetry.space_group_name_H-M   'P 1'
#
loop_
_entity.id
_entity.type
_entity.pdbx_description
1 polymer ?
#
loop_
_entity_poly.entity_id
_entity_poly.type
_entity_poly.pdbx_seq_one_letter_code
_entity_poly.pdbx_strand_id
1 'polypeptide(L)'
;MTGDGWAVGTDGSRRWGTLGAAGLMLLTSAGEVLMQHRAKWTNRGGTWALPGGAIDTGESCAEAALRETWEEIGVLPELVTLRGELVTSRIELSHVLTRQPLASEDMELVESFRDEVEGIGDPRDPRVQELMNDNRIEHPDHGGHLVFGLGGRFWWEIPDGSVSEWCYTVVLGTCDTALELNPTAESTDLKWQPLDELEQLDLMPEFSHSLPTLREKIGELGLR
;
A
#
# COMPACT_ATOMS: atom_id res chain seq x y z
N MET A 1 -5.85 0.79 -16.10
CA MET A 1 -5.33 0.03 -14.95
C MET A 1 -5.67 0.81 -13.70
N THR A 2 -5.77 0.15 -12.56
CA THR A 2 -5.71 0.77 -11.23
C THR A 2 -4.35 0.42 -10.63
N GLY A 3 -3.90 1.19 -9.63
CA GLY A 3 -2.77 0.80 -8.80
C GLY A 3 -3.01 -0.51 -8.05
N ASP A 4 -4.28 -0.86 -7.81
CA ASP A 4 -4.67 -2.06 -7.07
C ASP A 4 -4.29 -3.37 -7.77
N GLY A 5 -3.49 -4.16 -7.07
CA GLY A 5 -3.05 -5.46 -7.53
C GLY A 5 -1.69 -5.83 -6.98
N TRP A 6 -1.16 -6.95 -7.47
CA TRP A 6 0.12 -7.47 -7.03
C TRP A 6 1.19 -7.32 -8.10
N ALA A 7 2.30 -6.68 -7.78
CA ALA A 7 3.52 -6.78 -8.57
C ALA A 7 4.30 -8.04 -8.14
N VAL A 8 4.70 -8.86 -9.11
CA VAL A 8 5.37 -10.14 -8.88
C VAL A 8 6.81 -10.08 -9.40
N GLY A 9 7.76 -10.06 -8.48
CA GLY A 9 9.19 -10.03 -8.77
C GLY A 9 9.66 -11.27 -9.54
N THR A 10 10.77 -11.14 -10.27
CA THR A 10 11.43 -12.29 -10.93
C THR A 10 11.94 -13.33 -9.93
N ASP A 11 12.12 -12.93 -8.67
CA ASP A 11 12.43 -13.77 -7.50
C ASP A 11 11.19 -14.42 -6.84
N GLY A 12 9.99 -14.15 -7.37
CA GLY A 12 8.71 -14.61 -6.83
C GLY A 12 8.17 -13.79 -5.65
N SER A 13 8.87 -12.73 -5.23
CA SER A 13 8.36 -11.82 -4.20
C SER A 13 7.12 -11.08 -4.69
N ARG A 14 6.18 -10.78 -3.79
CA ARG A 14 4.96 -10.02 -4.11
C ARG A 14 4.96 -8.68 -3.40
N ARG A 15 4.63 -7.62 -4.14
CA ARG A 15 4.40 -6.27 -3.61
C ARG A 15 3.02 -5.79 -3.98
N TRP A 16 2.38 -5.06 -3.08
CA TRP A 16 1.11 -4.41 -3.38
C TRP A 16 1.38 -3.16 -4.23
N GLY A 17 0.52 -2.89 -5.21
CA GLY A 17 0.66 -1.78 -6.15
C GLY A 17 1.24 -2.22 -7.48
N THR A 18 0.43 -2.22 -8.54
CA THR A 18 0.87 -2.59 -9.91
C THR A 18 1.79 -1.55 -10.54
N LEU A 19 1.70 -0.29 -10.09
CA LEU A 19 2.46 0.85 -10.63
C LEU A 19 3.56 1.35 -9.68
N GLY A 20 3.86 0.60 -8.63
CA GLY A 20 4.70 1.06 -7.52
C GLY A 20 3.88 1.48 -6.30
N ALA A 21 4.58 1.95 -5.27
CA ALA A 21 3.98 2.49 -4.06
C ALA A 21 4.78 3.69 -3.57
N ALA A 22 4.12 4.58 -2.83
CA ALA A 22 4.75 5.73 -2.22
C ALA A 22 4.30 5.92 -0.77
N GLY A 23 5.20 6.43 0.06
CA GLY A 23 4.91 6.77 1.45
C GLY A 23 5.44 8.14 1.84
N LEU A 24 4.74 8.81 2.77
CA LEU A 24 5.10 10.15 3.23
C LEU A 24 5.93 10.07 4.51
N MET A 25 7.16 10.55 4.44
CA MET A 25 7.94 10.89 5.63
C MET A 25 7.71 12.36 5.95
N LEU A 26 6.76 12.61 6.85
CA LEU A 26 6.38 13.95 7.29
C LEU A 26 7.16 14.34 8.55
N LEU A 27 7.93 15.43 8.47
CA LEU A 27 8.72 15.96 9.58
C LEU A 27 8.11 17.22 10.18
N THR A 28 8.16 17.36 11.51
CA THR A 28 7.90 18.63 12.21
C THR A 28 9.15 19.50 12.26
N SER A 29 9.01 20.79 12.59
CA SER A 29 10.18 21.65 12.85
C SER A 29 10.96 21.26 14.12
N ALA A 30 10.43 20.33 14.92
CA ALA A 30 11.07 19.77 16.10
C ALA A 30 11.88 18.49 15.80
N GLY A 31 11.93 18.06 14.54
CA GLY A 31 12.65 16.86 14.13
C GLY A 31 11.89 15.56 14.43
N GLU A 32 10.56 15.61 14.59
CA GLU A 32 9.72 14.44 14.79
C GLU A 32 9.15 13.96 13.45
N VAL A 33 9.01 12.65 13.29
CA VAL A 33 8.47 12.00 12.10
C VAL A 33 7.14 11.34 12.42
N LEU A 34 6.15 11.51 11.54
CA LEU A 34 4.88 10.78 11.63
C LEU A 34 5.10 9.30 11.30
N MET A 35 4.74 8.44 12.25
CA MET A 35 4.88 6.99 12.18
C MET A 35 3.52 6.31 12.42
N GLN A 36 3.27 5.23 11.69
CA GLN A 36 2.06 4.41 11.78
C GLN A 36 2.41 2.99 12.20
N HIS A 37 1.74 2.49 13.23
CA HIS A 37 1.84 1.08 13.62
C HIS A 37 0.80 0.26 12.86
N ARG A 38 1.30 -0.55 11.93
CA ARG A 38 0.49 -1.28 10.98
C ARG A 38 -0.33 -2.36 11.67
N ALA A 39 -1.63 -2.42 11.37
CA ALA A 39 -2.48 -3.48 11.92
C ALA A 39 -1.94 -4.88 11.55
N LYS A 40 -2.10 -5.86 12.47
CA LYS A 40 -1.49 -7.19 12.34
C LYS A 40 -1.86 -7.94 11.06
N TRP A 41 -3.02 -7.62 10.47
CA TRP A 41 -3.52 -8.26 9.25
C TRP A 41 -2.99 -7.63 7.95
N THR A 42 -2.21 -6.56 8.03
CA THR A 42 -1.55 -5.96 6.86
C THR A 42 -0.29 -6.74 6.48
N ASN A 43 0.22 -6.53 5.26
CA ASN A 43 1.53 -7.08 4.89
C ASN A 43 2.61 -6.52 5.85
N ARG A 44 3.35 -7.41 6.53
CA ARG A 44 4.28 -7.10 7.64
C ARG A 44 3.65 -6.36 8.84
N GLY A 45 2.40 -6.66 9.17
CA GLY A 45 1.69 -6.07 10.30
C GLY A 45 2.38 -6.28 11.66
N GLY A 46 2.12 -5.35 12.60
CA GLY A 46 2.79 -5.31 13.90
C GLY A 46 4.15 -4.59 13.90
N THR A 47 4.49 -3.94 12.79
CA THR A 47 5.69 -3.09 12.65
C THR A 47 5.29 -1.64 12.41
N TRP A 48 6.23 -0.72 12.64
CA TRP A 48 6.10 0.70 12.37
C TRP A 48 6.61 1.06 10.99
N ALA A 49 5.84 1.83 10.24
CA ALA A 49 6.20 2.31 8.90
C ALA A 49 5.70 3.74 8.68
N LEU A 50 6.06 4.30 7.52
CA LEU A 50 5.46 5.53 7.00
C LEU A 50 4.04 5.23 6.49
N PRO A 51 3.08 6.16 6.63
CA PRO A 51 1.83 6.10 5.88
C PRO A 51 2.09 6.11 4.38
N GLY A 52 1.27 5.39 3.63
CA GLY A 52 1.47 5.24 2.19
C GLY A 52 0.90 3.96 1.61
N GLY A 53 0.77 3.95 0.29
CA GLY A 53 0.10 2.89 -0.44
C GLY A 53 0.44 2.85 -1.92
N ALA A 54 -0.41 2.16 -2.69
CA ALA A 54 -0.19 1.93 -4.11
C ALA A 54 -0.37 3.23 -4.89
N ILE A 55 0.47 3.44 -5.90
CA ILE A 55 0.31 4.57 -6.83
C ILE A 55 -0.79 4.23 -7.82
N ASP A 56 -1.74 5.15 -8.01
CA ASP A 56 -2.85 4.98 -8.94
C ASP A 56 -2.54 5.47 -10.35
N THR A 57 -3.38 5.12 -11.33
CA THR A 57 -3.13 5.53 -12.72
C THR A 57 -3.23 7.04 -12.91
N GLY A 58 -2.14 7.62 -13.43
CA GLY A 58 -2.03 9.07 -13.65
C GLY A 58 -1.57 9.84 -12.40
N GLU A 59 -1.35 9.15 -11.29
CA GLU A 59 -0.89 9.72 -10.03
C GLU A 59 0.64 9.77 -9.98
N SER A 60 1.21 10.88 -9.50
CA SER A 60 2.62 10.99 -9.13
C SER A 60 2.91 10.33 -7.78
N CYS A 61 4.17 10.05 -7.46
CA CYS A 61 4.55 9.52 -6.15
C CYS A 61 4.12 10.45 -5.00
N ALA A 62 4.25 11.76 -5.17
CA ALA A 62 3.80 12.75 -4.19
C ALA A 62 2.28 12.75 -4.00
N GLU A 63 1.50 12.70 -5.08
CA GLU A 63 0.04 12.63 -5.00
C GLU A 63 -0.41 11.37 -4.27
N ALA A 64 0.18 10.21 -4.60
CA ALA A 64 -0.10 8.94 -3.94
C ALA A 64 0.21 8.98 -2.44
N ALA A 65 1.40 9.44 -2.07
CA ALA A 65 1.79 9.54 -0.66
C ALA A 65 0.86 10.47 0.13
N LEU A 66 0.44 11.61 -0.45
CA LEU A 66 -0.46 12.55 0.20
C LEU A 66 -1.90 11.99 0.32
N ARG A 67 -2.42 11.37 -0.75
CA ARG A 67 -3.75 10.72 -0.73
C ARG A 67 -3.82 9.64 0.33
N GLU A 68 -2.86 8.71 0.33
CA GLU A 68 -2.82 7.59 1.27
C GLU A 68 -2.65 8.09 2.71
N THR A 69 -1.78 9.08 2.96
CA THR A 69 -1.65 9.68 4.30
C THR A 69 -2.98 10.31 4.77
N TRP A 70 -3.69 11.00 3.87
CA TRP A 70 -4.99 11.55 4.18
C TRP A 70 -6.04 10.46 4.45
N GLU A 71 -6.09 9.42 3.63
CA GLU A 71 -7.02 8.30 3.77
C GLU A 71 -6.76 7.48 5.04
N GLU A 72 -5.51 7.21 5.39
CA GLU A 72 -5.12 6.36 6.53
C GLU A 72 -5.14 7.09 7.88
N ILE A 73 -4.79 8.39 7.88
CA ILE A 73 -4.46 9.15 9.11
C ILE A 73 -5.16 10.52 9.17
N GLY A 74 -5.80 10.98 8.09
CA GLY A 74 -6.55 12.24 8.09
C GLY A 74 -5.69 13.50 8.00
N VAL A 75 -4.39 13.39 7.70
CA VAL A 75 -3.54 14.56 7.45
C VAL A 75 -3.91 15.17 6.11
N LEU A 76 -4.38 16.42 6.15
CA LEU A 76 -4.79 17.13 4.94
C LEU A 76 -3.58 17.53 4.08
N PRO A 77 -3.60 17.32 2.75
CA PRO A 77 -2.48 17.67 1.87
C PRO A 77 -2.03 19.13 1.96
N GLU A 78 -2.93 20.08 2.21
CA GLU A 78 -2.60 21.50 2.36
C GLU A 78 -1.77 21.84 3.61
N LEU A 79 -1.66 20.92 4.57
CA LEU A 79 -0.83 21.07 5.76
C LEU A 79 0.61 20.57 5.53
N VAL A 80 0.90 20.01 4.36
CA VAL A 80 2.19 19.42 4.01
C VAL A 80 2.92 20.29 2.99
N THR A 81 4.14 20.70 3.31
CA THR A 81 5.06 21.28 2.34
C THR A 81 6.01 20.21 1.81
N LEU A 82 5.90 19.87 0.53
CA LEU A 82 6.78 18.90 -0.12
C LEU A 82 8.20 19.43 -0.27
N ARG A 83 9.20 18.59 0.02
CA ARG A 83 10.63 18.95 0.04
C ARG A 83 11.47 18.13 -0.92
N GLY A 84 11.04 16.93 -1.27
CA GLY A 84 11.73 16.08 -2.25
C GLY A 84 11.23 14.63 -2.21
N GLU A 85 11.84 13.78 -3.03
CA GLU A 85 11.49 12.37 -3.16
C GLU A 85 12.75 11.51 -3.25
N LEU A 86 12.68 10.27 -2.80
CA LEU A 86 13.74 9.28 -2.88
C LEU A 86 13.18 7.89 -3.15
N VAL A 87 13.62 7.24 -4.23
CA VAL A 87 13.34 5.82 -4.45
C VAL A 87 14.22 4.99 -3.50
N THR A 88 13.58 4.22 -2.61
CA THR A 88 14.27 3.43 -1.58
C THR A 88 14.25 1.93 -1.85
N SER A 89 13.41 1.48 -2.80
CA SER A 89 13.37 0.08 -3.23
C SER A 89 13.10 0.00 -4.73
N ARG A 90 13.75 -0.96 -5.40
CA ARG A 90 13.52 -1.34 -6.79
C ARG A 90 13.47 -2.85 -6.89
N ILE A 91 12.49 -3.37 -7.63
CA ILE A 91 12.31 -4.80 -7.85
C ILE A 91 12.02 -5.02 -9.33
N GLU A 92 12.83 -5.87 -9.97
CA GLU A 92 12.56 -6.33 -11.32
C GLU A 92 11.35 -7.27 -11.31
N LEU A 93 10.38 -7.02 -12.17
CA LEU A 93 9.13 -7.76 -12.23
C LEU A 93 9.13 -8.79 -13.34
N SER A 94 8.49 -9.92 -13.06
CA SER A 94 8.07 -10.87 -14.08
C SER A 94 6.76 -10.43 -14.73
N HIS A 95 5.81 -9.96 -13.92
CA HIS A 95 4.51 -9.45 -14.32
C HIS A 95 3.86 -8.71 -13.14
N VAL A 96 2.77 -8.02 -13.42
CA VAL A 96 1.80 -7.58 -12.43
C VAL A 96 0.50 -8.36 -12.58
N LEU A 97 -0.28 -8.38 -11.52
CA LEU A 97 -1.59 -9.00 -11.43
C LEU A 97 -2.59 -7.87 -11.18
N THR A 98 -3.18 -7.38 -12.27
CA THR A 98 -4.12 -6.25 -12.22
C THR A 98 -5.49 -6.72 -11.78
N ARG A 99 -6.20 -5.91 -10.98
CA ARG A 99 -7.58 -6.21 -10.60
C ARG A 99 -8.56 -5.51 -11.52
N GLN A 100 -9.52 -6.27 -12.03
CA GLN A 100 -10.65 -5.75 -12.80
C GLN A 100 -11.96 -6.20 -12.16
N PRO A 101 -12.97 -5.32 -12.07
CA PRO A 101 -14.27 -5.71 -11.56
C PRO A 101 -14.91 -6.72 -12.53
N LEU A 102 -15.75 -7.61 -12.01
CA LEU A 102 -16.55 -8.51 -12.84
C LEU A 102 -17.50 -7.69 -13.70
N ALA A 103 -17.55 -8.01 -14.99
CA ALA A 103 -18.59 -7.48 -15.87
C ALA A 103 -19.94 -8.09 -15.48
N SER A 104 -21.05 -7.43 -15.84
CA SER A 104 -22.39 -7.95 -15.53
C SER A 104 -22.66 -9.33 -16.14
N GLU A 105 -22.04 -9.63 -17.29
CA GLU A 105 -22.08 -10.94 -17.94
C GLU A 105 -21.31 -12.04 -17.19
N ASP A 106 -20.26 -11.68 -16.46
CA ASP A 106 -19.46 -12.63 -15.67
C ASP A 106 -20.13 -12.98 -14.34
N MET A 107 -21.14 -12.23 -13.92
CA MET A 107 -21.81 -12.44 -12.64
C MET A 107 -22.48 -13.81 -12.55
N GLU A 108 -22.88 -14.40 -13.68
CA GLU A 108 -23.43 -15.77 -13.74
C GLU A 108 -22.39 -16.81 -13.30
N LEU A 109 -21.10 -16.56 -13.51
CA LEU A 109 -20.02 -17.49 -13.14
C LEU A 109 -19.89 -17.67 -11.63
N VAL A 110 -20.29 -16.67 -10.85
CA VAL A 110 -20.19 -16.68 -9.38
C VAL A 110 -21.52 -16.91 -8.68
N GLU A 111 -22.64 -16.97 -9.42
CA GLU A 111 -24.00 -16.98 -8.87
C GLU A 111 -24.21 -18.07 -7.80
N SER A 112 -23.62 -19.26 -8.00
CA SER A 112 -23.83 -20.42 -7.11
C SER A 112 -23.23 -20.27 -5.70
N PHE A 113 -22.27 -19.37 -5.50
CA PHE A 113 -21.57 -19.19 -4.21
C PHE A 113 -21.39 -17.73 -3.78
N ARG A 114 -21.77 -16.77 -4.63
CA ARG A 114 -21.61 -15.33 -4.40
C ARG A 114 -22.22 -14.87 -3.09
N ASP A 115 -23.50 -15.18 -2.85
CA ASP A 115 -24.22 -14.70 -1.67
C ASP A 115 -23.62 -15.24 -0.37
N GLU A 116 -23.06 -16.44 -0.40
CA GLU A 116 -22.38 -17.04 0.75
C GLU A 116 -21.07 -16.30 1.06
N VAL A 117 -20.25 -16.05 0.03
CA VAL A 117 -18.98 -15.32 0.19
C VAL A 117 -19.22 -13.87 0.60
N GLU A 118 -20.10 -13.14 -0.10
CA GLU A 118 -20.45 -11.75 0.23
C GLU A 118 -21.13 -11.64 1.60
N GLY A 119 -21.92 -12.65 1.99
CA GLY A 119 -22.56 -12.73 3.31
C GLY A 119 -21.57 -12.88 4.47
N ILE A 120 -20.41 -13.52 4.24
CA ILE A 120 -19.30 -13.53 5.20
C ILE A 120 -18.57 -12.18 5.18
N GLY A 121 -18.34 -11.64 3.97
CA GLY A 121 -17.87 -10.27 3.74
C GLY A 121 -16.39 -10.01 4.04
N ASP A 122 -15.79 -10.69 5.04
CA ASP A 122 -14.35 -10.60 5.33
C ASP A 122 -13.56 -11.56 4.43
N PRO A 123 -12.78 -11.06 3.44
CA PRO A 123 -12.00 -11.90 2.54
C PRO A 123 -10.93 -12.75 3.24
N ARG A 124 -10.61 -12.43 4.50
CA ARG A 124 -9.61 -13.12 5.30
C ARG A 124 -10.22 -14.26 6.11
N ASP A 125 -11.54 -14.35 6.19
CA ASP A 125 -12.22 -15.43 6.90
C ASP A 125 -11.84 -16.78 6.26
N PRO A 126 -11.39 -17.79 7.04
CA PRO A 126 -11.02 -19.09 6.50
C PRO A 126 -12.12 -19.74 5.65
N ARG A 127 -13.40 -19.47 5.96
CA ARG A 127 -14.53 -19.98 5.18
C ARG A 127 -14.57 -19.37 3.78
N VAL A 128 -14.26 -18.09 3.65
CA VAL A 128 -14.13 -17.45 2.33
C VAL A 128 -12.97 -18.06 1.56
N GLN A 129 -11.83 -18.30 2.22
CA GLN A 129 -10.69 -18.94 1.57
C GLN A 129 -11.01 -20.36 1.08
N GLU A 130 -11.73 -21.15 1.88
CA GLU A 130 -12.22 -22.47 1.51
C GLU A 130 -13.17 -22.41 0.31
N LEU A 131 -14.20 -21.55 0.37
CA LEU A 131 -15.15 -21.34 -0.75
C LEU A 131 -14.45 -20.92 -2.04
N MET A 132 -13.49 -19.99 -1.98
CA MET A 132 -12.74 -19.53 -3.15
C MET A 132 -11.80 -20.62 -3.71
N ASN A 133 -11.28 -21.51 -2.86
CA ASN A 133 -10.45 -22.63 -3.30
C ASN A 133 -11.27 -23.76 -3.93
N ASP A 134 -12.48 -24.00 -3.43
CA ASP A 134 -13.39 -25.01 -3.98
C ASP A 134 -14.02 -24.54 -5.30
N ASN A 135 -14.18 -23.22 -5.47
CA ASN A 135 -14.79 -22.59 -6.64
C ASN A 135 -13.78 -21.78 -7.46
N ARG A 136 -12.65 -22.39 -7.81
CA ARG A 136 -11.64 -21.73 -8.66
C ARG A 136 -12.17 -21.54 -10.07
N ILE A 137 -12.23 -20.28 -10.51
CA ILE A 137 -12.64 -19.91 -11.85
C ILE A 137 -11.50 -19.17 -12.54
N GLU A 138 -11.22 -19.58 -13.78
CA GLU A 138 -10.38 -18.85 -14.72
C GLU A 138 -11.26 -18.37 -15.86
N HIS A 139 -11.22 -17.08 -16.16
CA HIS A 139 -12.03 -16.50 -17.21
C HIS A 139 -11.61 -17.07 -18.57
N PRO A 140 -12.54 -17.60 -19.38
CA PRO A 140 -12.20 -18.34 -20.61
C PRO A 140 -11.48 -17.49 -21.67
N ASP A 141 -11.81 -16.20 -21.76
CA ASP A 141 -11.26 -15.33 -22.81
C ASP A 141 -9.90 -14.68 -22.47
N HIS A 142 -9.76 -14.14 -21.25
CA HIS A 142 -8.57 -13.39 -20.85
C HIS A 142 -7.69 -14.11 -19.82
N GLY A 143 -8.04 -15.34 -19.42
CA GLY A 143 -7.25 -16.16 -18.48
C GLY A 143 -7.13 -15.56 -17.07
N GLY A 144 -8.02 -14.62 -16.71
CA GLY A 144 -7.98 -13.98 -15.40
C GLY A 144 -8.49 -14.92 -14.32
N HIS A 145 -7.86 -14.91 -13.15
CA HIS A 145 -8.30 -15.74 -12.04
C HIS A 145 -9.30 -14.99 -11.16
N LEU A 146 -10.39 -15.66 -10.78
CA LEU A 146 -11.36 -15.08 -9.87
C LEU A 146 -10.77 -14.99 -8.46
N VAL A 147 -10.86 -13.81 -7.85
CA VAL A 147 -10.47 -13.57 -6.46
C VAL A 147 -11.57 -12.81 -5.72
N PHE A 148 -11.65 -13.00 -4.40
CA PHE A 148 -12.49 -12.19 -3.51
C PHE A 148 -11.58 -11.43 -2.54
N GLY A 149 -11.80 -10.13 -2.38
CA GLY A 149 -10.80 -9.29 -1.72
C GLY A 149 -11.26 -7.85 -1.49
N LEU A 150 -10.56 -6.92 -2.13
CA LEU A 150 -10.70 -5.48 -1.90
C LEU A 150 -12.17 -5.04 -1.88
N GLY A 151 -12.55 -4.35 -0.80
CA GLY A 151 -13.92 -3.88 -0.58
C GLY A 151 -14.97 -4.97 -0.33
N GLY A 152 -14.56 -6.21 -0.05
CA GLY A 152 -15.48 -7.35 0.12
C GLY A 152 -16.18 -7.71 -1.19
N ARG A 153 -15.43 -7.70 -2.30
CA ARG A 153 -15.97 -7.91 -3.66
C ARG A 153 -15.16 -8.93 -4.45
N PHE A 154 -15.80 -9.46 -5.48
CA PHE A 154 -15.17 -10.27 -6.51
C PHE A 154 -14.40 -9.42 -7.52
N TRP A 155 -13.27 -9.94 -7.97
CA TRP A 155 -12.40 -9.33 -8.97
C TRP A 155 -11.82 -10.41 -9.89
N TRP A 156 -11.53 -10.02 -11.12
CA TRP A 156 -10.58 -10.73 -11.98
C TRP A 156 -9.17 -10.26 -11.66
N GLU A 157 -8.28 -11.20 -11.36
CA GLU A 157 -6.84 -10.98 -11.27
C GLU A 157 -6.19 -11.41 -12.59
N ILE A 158 -5.76 -10.43 -13.38
CA ILE A 158 -5.28 -10.63 -14.76
C ILE A 158 -3.78 -10.32 -14.85
N PRO A 159 -2.96 -11.29 -15.28
CA PRO A 159 -1.53 -11.06 -15.51
C PRO A 159 -1.29 -10.03 -16.62
N ASP A 160 -0.38 -9.08 -16.35
CA ASP A 160 0.11 -8.11 -17.33
C ASP A 160 1.64 -8.00 -17.22
N GLY A 161 2.34 -8.24 -18.35
CA GLY A 161 3.79 -8.14 -18.46
C GLY A 161 4.29 -6.76 -18.91
N SER A 162 3.41 -5.76 -19.03
CA SER A 162 3.76 -4.42 -19.52
C SER A 162 4.62 -3.61 -18.55
N VAL A 163 4.60 -3.96 -17.25
CA VAL A 163 5.39 -3.34 -16.19
C VAL A 163 6.55 -4.25 -15.81
N SER A 164 7.78 -3.76 -15.99
CA SER A 164 9.01 -4.54 -15.77
C SER A 164 9.75 -4.19 -14.48
N GLU A 165 9.40 -3.09 -13.80
CA GLU A 165 10.03 -2.65 -12.55
C GLU A 165 8.99 -2.09 -11.60
N TRP A 166 9.10 -2.43 -10.32
CA TRP A 166 8.35 -1.86 -9.23
C TRP A 166 9.26 -1.02 -8.34
N CYS A 167 8.79 0.16 -7.94
CA CYS A 167 9.51 1.06 -7.04
C CYS A 167 8.70 1.36 -5.78
N TYR A 168 9.41 1.53 -4.66
CA TYR A 168 8.89 2.24 -3.49
C TYR A 168 9.57 3.61 -3.39
N THR A 169 8.77 4.67 -3.37
CA THR A 169 9.26 6.06 -3.26
C THR A 169 8.87 6.65 -1.92
N VAL A 170 9.86 7.16 -1.18
CA VAL A 170 9.60 7.98 0.01
C VAL A 170 9.53 9.44 -0.42
N VAL A 171 8.40 10.06 -0.13
CA VAL A 171 8.15 11.49 -0.32
C VAL A 171 8.48 12.20 0.99
N LEU A 172 9.33 13.21 0.94
CA LEU A 172 9.73 14.01 2.10
C LEU A 172 8.86 15.26 2.18
N GLY A 173 8.15 15.41 3.30
CA GLY A 173 7.30 16.56 3.59
C GLY A 173 7.66 17.20 4.93
N THR A 174 7.30 18.47 5.10
CA THR A 174 7.40 19.18 6.38
C THR A 174 6.08 19.82 6.78
N CYS A 175 5.84 19.89 8.09
CA CYS A 175 4.81 20.69 8.74
C CYS A 175 5.42 21.43 9.94
N ASP A 176 4.77 22.51 10.40
CA ASP A 176 5.35 23.33 11.49
C ASP A 176 5.32 22.58 12.82
N THR A 177 4.20 21.94 13.14
CA THR A 177 4.00 21.22 14.40
C THR A 177 3.36 19.86 14.16
N ALA A 178 3.45 18.97 15.15
CA ALA A 178 2.68 17.74 15.18
C ALA A 178 1.19 18.04 14.93
N LEU A 179 0.62 17.36 13.94
CA LEU A 179 -0.78 17.53 13.52
C LEU A 179 -1.68 16.57 14.31
N GLU A 180 -2.96 16.94 14.43
CA GLU A 180 -4.00 16.04 14.92
C GLU A 180 -4.21 14.90 13.91
N LEU A 181 -4.33 13.68 14.43
CA LEU A 181 -4.37 12.46 13.62
C LEU A 181 -5.71 11.76 13.82
N ASN A 182 -6.30 11.28 12.73
CA ASN A 182 -7.55 10.53 12.69
C ASN A 182 -7.29 9.17 12.03
N PRO A 183 -6.85 8.15 12.78
CA PRO A 183 -6.53 6.84 12.21
C PRO A 183 -7.79 6.15 11.69
N THR A 184 -7.65 5.43 10.58
CA THR A 184 -8.60 4.39 10.17
C THR A 184 -8.33 3.06 10.88
N ALA A 185 -9.15 2.05 10.59
CA ALA A 185 -8.95 0.70 11.11
C ALA A 185 -7.60 0.07 10.71
N GLU A 186 -6.92 0.60 9.68
CA GLU A 186 -5.65 0.05 9.16
C GLU A 186 -4.45 0.37 10.07
N SER A 187 -4.63 1.31 10.99
CA SER A 187 -3.64 1.75 11.97
C SER A 187 -4.05 1.28 13.37
N THR A 188 -3.13 0.62 14.07
CA THR A 188 -3.37 0.25 15.48
C THR A 188 -2.82 1.25 16.48
N ASP A 189 -1.88 2.09 16.04
CA ASP A 189 -1.34 3.21 16.80
C ASP A 189 -0.70 4.21 15.81
N LEU A 190 -0.59 5.47 16.24
CA LEU A 190 0.03 6.56 15.49
C LEU A 190 0.92 7.37 16.41
N LYS A 191 2.09 7.77 15.91
CA LYS A 191 3.08 8.44 16.75
C LYS A 191 3.89 9.47 15.98
N TRP A 192 4.11 10.63 16.60
CA TRP A 192 5.22 11.52 16.25
C TRP A 192 6.45 11.05 17.02
N GLN A 193 7.46 10.53 16.31
CA GLN A 193 8.67 9.96 16.90
C GLN A 193 9.89 10.80 16.52
N PRO A 194 10.77 11.19 17.47
CA PRO A 194 12.01 11.89 17.14
C PRO A 194 12.81 11.11 16.10
N LEU A 195 13.33 11.82 15.09
CA LEU A 195 14.03 11.21 13.96
C LEU A 195 15.22 10.34 14.42
N ASP A 196 15.98 10.77 15.42
CA ASP A 196 17.12 10.05 16.01
C ASP A 196 16.72 8.89 16.94
N GLU A 197 15.43 8.72 17.20
CA GLU A 197 14.88 7.65 18.03
C GLU A 197 13.98 6.68 17.24
N LEU A 198 13.92 6.78 15.91
CA LEU A 198 13.08 5.90 15.08
C LEU A 198 13.41 4.42 15.29
N GLU A 199 14.68 4.08 15.43
CA GLU A 199 15.16 2.71 15.63
C GLU A 199 14.77 2.11 17.00
N GLN A 200 14.16 2.91 17.90
CA GLN A 200 13.55 2.39 19.14
C GLN A 200 12.18 1.73 18.88
N LEU A 201 11.57 1.98 17.72
CA LEU A 201 10.36 1.32 17.27
C LEU A 201 10.73 0.02 16.53
N ASP A 202 9.82 -0.95 16.52
CA ASP A 202 9.95 -2.14 15.68
C ASP A 202 9.64 -1.79 14.22
N LEU A 203 10.60 -1.21 13.53
CA LEU A 203 10.45 -0.69 12.16
C LEU A 203 10.25 -1.82 11.15
N MET A 204 9.43 -1.56 10.13
CA MET A 204 9.36 -2.40 8.95
C MET A 204 10.77 -2.57 8.35
N PRO A 205 11.25 -3.80 8.07
CA PRO A 205 12.65 -4.01 7.69
C PRO A 205 13.11 -3.22 6.46
N GLU A 206 12.25 -3.06 5.44
CA GLU A 206 12.57 -2.24 4.27
C GLU A 206 12.75 -0.77 4.62
N PHE A 207 11.91 -0.23 5.52
CA PHE A 207 12.04 1.14 5.98
C PHE A 207 13.33 1.32 6.80
N SER A 208 13.58 0.43 7.76
CA SER A 208 14.82 0.41 8.55
C SER A 208 16.07 0.36 7.65
N HIS A 209 16.07 -0.45 6.59
CA HIS A 209 17.17 -0.54 5.64
C HIS A 209 17.39 0.78 4.86
N SER A 210 16.32 1.51 4.54
CA SER A 210 16.41 2.78 3.81
C SER A 210 16.73 4.00 4.68
N LEU A 211 16.59 3.87 6.00
CA LEU A 211 16.67 5.00 6.94
C LEU A 211 18.01 5.76 6.88
N PRO A 212 19.19 5.13 6.77
CA PRO A 212 20.45 5.87 6.64
C PRO A 212 20.47 6.81 5.42
N THR A 213 20.02 6.35 4.25
CA THR A 213 19.97 7.16 3.03
C THR A 213 18.90 8.26 3.13
N LEU A 214 17.79 8.00 3.82
CA LEU A 214 16.79 9.03 4.11
C LEU A 214 17.36 10.12 5.01
N ARG A 215 18.13 9.78 6.05
CA ARG A 215 18.80 10.76 6.92
C ARG A 215 19.79 11.63 6.15
N GLU A 216 20.57 11.04 5.24
CA GLU A 216 21.44 11.79 4.34
C GLU A 216 20.62 12.78 3.49
N LYS A 217 19.52 12.30 2.90
CA LYS A 217 18.65 13.15 2.06
C LYS A 217 18.01 14.30 2.84
N ILE A 218 17.56 14.04 4.06
CA ILE A 218 17.03 15.05 4.99
C ILE A 218 18.10 16.11 5.28
N GLY A 219 19.34 15.69 5.53
CA GLY A 219 20.48 16.57 5.75
C GLY A 219 20.81 17.45 4.53
N GLU A 220 20.80 16.88 3.32
CA GLU A 220 20.99 17.63 2.07
C GLU A 220 19.93 18.72 1.86
N LEU A 221 18.68 18.43 2.23
CA LEU A 221 17.55 19.33 2.11
C LEU A 221 17.48 20.37 3.24
N GLY A 222 18.39 20.30 4.22
CA GLY A 222 18.43 21.19 5.38
C GLY A 222 17.22 21.05 6.29
N LEU A 223 16.60 19.87 6.31
CA LEU A 223 15.52 19.53 7.22
C LEU A 223 16.16 19.18 8.57
N ARG A 224 15.69 19.80 9.65
CA ARG A 224 16.16 19.53 11.02
C ARG A 224 14.97 19.18 11.88
#